data_AF-A0A4U1ALY8-F1
#
_entry.id   AF-A0A4U1ALY8-F1
#
_cell.length_a   1.000
_cell.length_b   1.000
_cell.length_c   1.000
_cell.angle_alpha   90.00
_cell.angle_beta   90.00
_cell.angle_gamma   90.00
#
_symmetry.space_group_name_H-M   'P 1'
#
loop_
_entity.id
_entity.type
_entity.pdbx_description
1 polymer ?
#
loop_
_entity_poly.entity_id
_entity_poly.type
_entity_poly.pdbx_seq_one_letter_code
_entity_poly.pdbx_strand_id
1 'polypeptide(L)'
;MQCERLIKMIKSWYLHVREETMAPARMISFIEKHAASCDICQSDPDLKEEIIKITELVLPESKIPKAVRQKSSLDDDEGEDLDDDDVESDDDTDVDDTDDSDESDEDIDADDDDDLDLDDELSDEEDEI
;
A
#
# COMPACT_ATOMS: atom_id res chain seq x y z
N MET A 1 -14.89 1.10 -10.53
CA MET A 1 -14.81 -0.12 -9.69
C MET A 1 -16.15 -0.39 -9.01
N GLN A 2 -16.61 -1.65 -8.91
CA GLN A 2 -17.94 -2.04 -8.37
C GLN A 2 -17.93 -2.71 -6.98
N CYS A 3 -16.77 -3.15 -6.47
CA CYS A 3 -16.69 -3.82 -5.17
C CYS A 3 -16.69 -2.83 -4.00
N GLU A 4 -17.81 -2.72 -3.27
CA GLU A 4 -17.93 -1.83 -2.11
C GLU A 4 -16.96 -2.17 -0.97
N ARG A 5 -16.68 -3.46 -0.77
CA ARG A 5 -15.73 -3.92 0.26
C ARG A 5 -14.32 -3.42 -0.04
N LEU A 6 -13.88 -3.56 -1.29
CA LEU A 6 -12.59 -3.06 -1.73
C LEU A 6 -12.49 -1.54 -1.56
N ILE A 7 -13.54 -0.80 -1.94
CA ILE A 7 -13.59 0.67 -1.77
C ILE A 7 -13.40 1.07 -0.30
N LYS A 8 -14.05 0.38 0.64
CA LYS A 8 -13.89 0.65 2.09
C LYS A 8 -12.46 0.39 2.56
N MET A 9 -11.87 -0.74 2.15
CA MET A 9 -10.50 -1.09 2.52
C MET A 9 -9.48 -0.10 1.93
N ILE A 10 -9.63 0.29 0.67
CA ILE A 10 -8.78 1.31 0.03
C ILE A 10 -8.79 2.61 0.81
N LYS A 11 -9.95 3.09 1.25
CA LYS A 11 -10.06 4.32 2.05
C LYS A 11 -9.32 4.20 3.39
N SER A 12 -9.48 3.08 4.09
CA SER A 12 -8.78 2.82 5.36
C SER A 12 -7.27 2.71 5.15
N TRP A 13 -6.81 1.91 4.20
CA TRP A 13 -5.38 1.79 3.88
C TRP A 13 -4.77 3.12 3.45
N TYR A 14 -5.51 3.94 2.71
CA TYR A 14 -5.06 5.26 2.32
C TYR A 14 -4.84 6.20 3.51
N LEU A 15 -5.68 6.13 4.55
CA LEU A 15 -5.43 6.87 5.80
C LEU A 15 -4.15 6.39 6.46
N HIS A 16 -3.93 5.08 6.56
CA HIS A 16 -2.69 4.53 7.11
C HIS A 16 -1.45 4.92 6.29
N VAL A 17 -1.58 5.00 4.97
CA VAL A 17 -0.49 5.51 4.11
C VAL A 17 -0.22 6.99 4.37
N ARG A 18 -1.25 7.81 4.60
CA ARG A 18 -1.08 9.23 4.97
C ARG A 18 -0.49 9.41 6.37
N GLU A 19 -0.82 8.52 7.29
CA GLU A 19 -0.31 8.49 8.66
C GLU A 19 1.09 7.86 8.74
N GLU A 20 1.68 7.48 7.60
CA GLU A 20 2.99 6.82 7.50
C GLU A 20 3.07 5.47 8.23
N THR A 21 1.94 4.92 8.67
CA THR A 21 1.82 3.61 9.35
C THR A 21 1.78 2.45 8.37
N MET A 22 1.65 2.73 7.06
CA MET A 22 1.68 1.73 6.01
C MET A 22 2.40 2.24 4.76
N ALA A 23 3.30 1.41 4.20
CA ALA A 23 3.96 1.75 2.94
C ALA A 23 2.96 1.75 1.76
N PRO A 24 3.03 2.74 0.85
CA PRO A 24 2.22 2.82 -0.37
C PRO A 24 2.22 1.52 -1.20
N ALA A 25 3.38 0.90 -1.38
CA ALA A 25 3.52 -0.35 -2.13
C ALA A 25 2.70 -1.49 -1.51
N ARG A 26 2.64 -1.55 -0.16
CA ARG A 26 1.91 -2.59 0.58
C ARG A 26 0.40 -2.45 0.38
N MET A 27 -0.10 -1.22 0.33
CA MET A 27 -1.51 -0.93 0.01
C MET A 27 -1.88 -1.47 -1.38
N ILE A 28 -1.04 -1.25 -2.40
CA ILE A 28 -1.30 -1.77 -3.76
C ILE A 28 -1.32 -3.30 -3.77
N SER A 29 -0.36 -3.96 -3.11
CA SER A 29 -0.37 -5.42 -2.99
C SER A 29 -1.64 -5.97 -2.32
N PHE A 30 -2.22 -5.26 -1.35
CA PHE A 30 -3.48 -5.68 -0.74
C PHE A 30 -4.68 -5.54 -1.68
N ILE A 31 -4.69 -4.50 -2.51
CA ILE A 31 -5.72 -4.32 -3.55
C ILE A 31 -5.66 -5.47 -4.55
N GLU A 32 -4.46 -5.83 -5.03
CA GLU A 32 -4.26 -6.95 -5.96
C GLU A 32 -4.67 -8.30 -5.35
N LYS A 33 -4.27 -8.56 -4.10
CA LYS A 33 -4.67 -9.77 -3.37
C LYS A 33 -6.18 -9.85 -3.22
N HIS A 34 -6.85 -8.74 -2.89
CA HIS A 34 -8.30 -8.72 -2.80
C HIS A 34 -8.94 -8.99 -4.16
N ALA A 35 -8.45 -8.33 -5.22
CA ALA A 35 -8.95 -8.53 -6.58
C ALA A 35 -8.83 -9.98 -7.04
N ALA A 36 -7.75 -10.67 -6.68
CA ALA A 36 -7.56 -12.10 -6.98
C ALA A 36 -8.52 -13.01 -6.20
N SER A 37 -8.98 -12.60 -5.01
CA SER A 37 -9.82 -13.41 -4.12
C SER A 37 -11.33 -13.10 -4.19
N CYS A 38 -11.73 -12.03 -4.87
CA CYS A 38 -13.10 -11.53 -4.87
C CYS A 38 -13.76 -11.68 -6.24
N ASP A 39 -14.84 -12.46 -6.32
CA ASP A 39 -15.58 -12.72 -7.57
C ASP A 39 -16.13 -11.45 -8.23
N ILE A 40 -16.52 -10.46 -7.42
CA ILE A 40 -17.01 -9.15 -7.88
C ILE A 40 -15.88 -8.40 -8.59
N CYS A 41 -14.69 -8.38 -7.99
CA CYS A 41 -13.52 -7.74 -8.58
C CYS A 41 -13.04 -8.47 -9.84
N GLN A 42 -13.09 -9.80 -9.87
CA GLN A 42 -12.71 -10.57 -11.07
C GLN A 42 -13.65 -10.32 -12.26
N SER A 43 -14.91 -10.00 -11.99
CA SER A 43 -15.94 -9.73 -13.01
C SER A 43 -15.98 -8.27 -13.47
N ASP A 44 -15.22 -7.38 -12.82
CA ASP A 44 -15.23 -5.94 -13.08
C ASP A 44 -14.14 -5.56 -14.12
N PRO A 45 -14.53 -5.15 -15.35
CA PRO A 45 -13.56 -4.76 -16.38
C PRO A 45 -12.86 -3.43 -16.07
N ASP A 46 -13.48 -2.55 -15.29
CA ASP A 46 -12.96 -1.22 -14.98
C ASP A 46 -11.94 -1.27 -13.83
N LEU A 47 -11.87 -2.40 -13.09
CA LEU A 47 -11.03 -2.53 -11.90
C LEU A 47 -9.55 -2.19 -12.20
N LYS A 48 -9.02 -2.62 -13.34
CA LYS A 48 -7.61 -2.39 -13.70
C LYS A 48 -7.29 -0.90 -13.85
N GLU A 49 -8.16 -0.15 -14.54
CA GLU A 49 -7.97 1.30 -14.71
C GLU A 49 -8.04 2.03 -13.37
N GLU A 50 -8.91 1.57 -12.49
CA GLU A 50 -9.12 2.18 -11.18
C GLU A 50 -7.94 1.92 -10.23
N ILE A 51 -7.35 0.72 -10.28
CA ILE A 51 -6.12 0.40 -9.55
C ILE A 51 -4.98 1.33 -9.99
N ILE A 52 -4.82 1.57 -11.30
CA ILE A 52 -3.80 2.48 -11.83
C ILE A 52 -4.00 3.89 -11.26
N LYS A 53 -5.23 4.43 -11.31
CA LYS A 53 -5.55 5.75 -10.75
C LYS A 53 -5.24 5.84 -9.26
N ILE A 54 -5.54 4.79 -8.50
CA ILE A 54 -5.21 4.74 -7.06
C ILE A 54 -3.69 4.73 -6.88
N THR A 55 -2.97 3.91 -7.63
CA THR A 55 -1.50 3.86 -7.57
C THR A 55 -0.88 5.22 -7.88
N GLU A 56 -1.35 5.94 -8.89
CA GLU A 56 -0.89 7.29 -9.20
C GLU A 56 -1.19 8.31 -8.09
N LEU A 57 -2.30 8.14 -7.38
CA LEU A 57 -2.70 9.03 -6.29
C LEU A 57 -1.88 8.79 -5.01
N VAL A 58 -1.54 7.52 -4.73
CA VAL A 58 -0.86 7.09 -3.50
C VAL A 58 0.66 7.09 -3.66
N LEU A 59 1.16 6.76 -4.86
CA LEU A 59 2.54 6.96 -5.29
C LEU A 59 2.55 8.03 -6.38
N PRO A 60 2.36 9.32 -6.04
CA PRO A 60 2.61 10.37 -7.02
C PRO A 60 4.06 10.22 -7.48
N GLU A 61 4.26 9.99 -8.78
CA GLU A 61 5.57 9.74 -9.38
C GLU A 61 6.58 10.73 -8.82
N SER A 62 7.45 10.25 -7.92
CA SER A 62 8.77 10.82 -7.78
C SER A 62 9.41 10.60 -9.15
N LYS A 63 9.23 11.60 -10.02
CA LYS A 63 10.09 11.87 -11.16
C LYS A 63 11.49 12.04 -10.61
N ILE A 64 12.14 10.95 -10.23
CA ILE A 64 13.58 10.87 -10.33
C ILE A 64 13.75 10.83 -11.85
N PRO A 65 14.13 11.96 -12.50
CA PRO A 65 14.50 11.87 -13.90
C PRO A 65 15.53 10.75 -13.96
N LYS A 66 15.21 9.67 -14.67
CA LYS A 66 16.22 8.72 -15.16
C LYS A 66 17.32 9.62 -15.70
N ALA A 67 18.43 9.71 -14.98
CA ALA A 67 19.45 10.70 -15.25
C ALA A 67 19.98 10.42 -16.64
N VAL A 68 19.47 11.16 -17.63
CA VAL A 68 20.08 11.25 -18.94
C VAL A 68 21.45 11.82 -18.64
N ARG A 69 22.45 10.94 -18.66
CA ARG A 69 23.87 11.24 -18.55
C ARG A 69 24.19 12.11 -19.77
N GLN A 70 23.88 13.41 -19.69
CA GLN A 70 24.26 14.40 -20.69
C GLN A 70 25.77 14.54 -20.62
N LYS A 71 26.47 13.73 -21.43
CA LYS A 71 27.89 13.88 -21.69
C LYS A 71 28.06 15.13 -22.57
N SER A 72 28.19 16.28 -21.94
CA SER A 72 28.60 17.51 -22.64
C SER A 72 30.08 17.41 -23.00
N SER A 73 30.32 17.29 -24.31
CA SER A 73 31.32 18.04 -25.08
C SER A 73 32.81 17.87 -24.74
N LEU A 74 33.59 17.18 -25.59
CA LEU A 74 34.35 17.76 -26.73
C LEU A 74 35.42 16.78 -27.25
N ASP A 75 35.39 16.62 -28.57
CA ASP A 75 36.46 16.28 -29.52
C ASP A 75 37.02 14.84 -29.68
N ASP A 76 36.67 14.31 -30.87
CA ASP A 76 37.52 13.65 -31.88
C ASP A 76 37.65 12.10 -31.90
N ASP A 77 37.15 11.58 -33.02
CA ASP A 77 37.69 10.50 -33.85
C ASP A 77 37.21 9.04 -33.68
N GLU A 78 36.71 8.56 -34.83
CA GLU A 78 36.49 7.19 -35.33
C GLU A 78 35.42 6.31 -34.67
N GLY A 79 34.57 5.75 -35.55
CA GLY A 79 33.40 4.97 -35.18
C GLY A 79 33.73 3.51 -34.91
N GLU A 80 32.97 2.93 -33.98
CA GLU A 80 32.76 1.50 -33.91
C GLU A 80 31.42 1.22 -33.21
N ASP A 81 30.62 0.42 -33.92
CA ASP A 81 29.32 -0.14 -33.60
C ASP A 81 29.46 -1.20 -32.49
N LEU A 82 28.44 -1.27 -31.61
CA LEU A 82 27.99 -2.45 -30.84
C LEU A 82 28.94 -3.02 -29.75
N ASP A 83 28.54 -2.90 -28.48
CA ASP A 83 27.82 -3.99 -27.80
C ASP A 83 27.35 -3.53 -26.40
N ASP A 84 26.10 -3.88 -26.13
CA ASP A 84 25.40 -3.85 -24.85
C ASP A 84 25.86 -5.09 -24.06
N ASP A 85 26.79 -4.91 -23.12
CA ASP A 85 27.09 -5.91 -22.09
C ASP A 85 27.44 -5.17 -20.80
N ASP A 86 26.41 -4.58 -20.18
CA ASP A 86 26.45 -4.07 -18.80
C ASP A 86 26.44 -5.28 -17.86
N VAL A 87 27.60 -5.90 -17.69
CA VAL A 87 27.87 -6.90 -16.65
C VAL A 87 28.16 -6.20 -15.32
N GLU A 88 27.14 -5.61 -14.70
CA GLU A 88 27.18 -5.30 -13.26
C GLU A 88 26.48 -6.44 -12.51
N SER A 89 27.21 -7.56 -12.42
CA SER A 89 26.92 -8.65 -11.48
C SER A 89 27.26 -8.18 -10.06
N ASP A 90 26.38 -7.40 -9.46
CA ASP A 90 26.40 -7.13 -8.02
C ASP A 90 25.75 -8.32 -7.28
N ASP A 91 26.55 -9.37 -7.13
CA ASP A 91 26.28 -10.48 -6.21
C ASP A 91 26.63 -10.02 -4.79
N ASP A 92 25.79 -9.14 -4.24
CA ASP A 92 25.84 -8.79 -2.81
C ASP A 92 25.22 -9.95 -2.03
N THR A 93 26.03 -10.98 -1.80
CA THR A 93 25.73 -12.10 -0.91
C THR A 93 25.81 -11.63 0.54
N ASP A 94 24.79 -10.91 0.98
CA ASP A 94 24.52 -10.61 2.38
C ASP A 94 24.03 -11.91 3.06
N VAL A 95 24.98 -12.64 3.66
CA VAL A 95 24.71 -13.86 4.41
C VAL A 95 24.79 -13.62 5.91
N ASP A 96 23.58 -13.60 6.48
CA ASP A 96 23.14 -14.26 7.72
C ASP A 96 23.62 -13.70 9.06
N ASP A 97 22.72 -12.92 9.66
CA ASP A 97 21.96 -13.35 10.85
C ASP A 97 22.79 -14.04 11.95
N THR A 98 23.05 -13.27 13.00
CA THR A 98 23.21 -13.83 14.34
C THR A 98 22.18 -13.13 15.22
N ASP A 99 21.02 -13.76 15.31
CA ASP A 99 20.34 -14.13 16.57
C ASP A 99 20.80 -13.34 17.81
N ASP A 100 20.05 -12.30 18.16
CA ASP A 100 20.00 -11.77 19.51
C ASP A 100 18.53 -11.68 19.94
N SER A 101 18.06 -12.80 20.48
CA SER A 101 17.19 -12.93 21.66
C SER A 101 16.15 -11.83 21.93
N ASP A 102 14.89 -12.25 21.82
CA ASP A 102 13.87 -12.15 22.90
C ASP A 102 13.73 -10.81 23.61
N GLU A 103 12.75 -10.00 23.18
CA GLU A 103 11.89 -9.25 24.11
C GLU A 103 10.46 -9.34 23.54
N SER A 104 9.71 -10.35 24.00
CA SER A 104 8.26 -10.36 23.89
C SER A 104 7.71 -9.33 24.88
N ASP A 105 7.25 -8.17 24.41
CA ASP A 105 6.38 -7.31 25.21
C ASP A 105 5.05 -7.14 24.49
N GLU A 106 4.14 -8.04 24.86
CA GLU A 106 2.72 -8.00 24.55
C GLU A 106 2.03 -7.00 25.49
N ASP A 107 2.20 -5.70 25.24
CA ASP A 107 1.34 -4.69 25.86
C ASP A 107 -0.01 -4.67 25.12
N ILE A 108 -0.83 -5.68 25.44
CA ILE A 108 -2.26 -5.62 25.21
C ILE A 108 -2.86 -4.71 26.28
N ASP A 109 -2.99 -3.42 25.95
CA ASP A 109 -3.91 -2.54 26.66
C ASP A 109 -5.33 -3.02 26.37
N ALA A 110 -5.76 -4.01 27.15
CA ALA A 110 -7.16 -4.26 27.41
C ALA A 110 -7.68 -3.07 28.23
N ASP A 111 -7.96 -1.97 27.53
CA ASP A 111 -8.86 -0.93 28.03
C ASP A 111 -10.28 -1.53 27.96
N ASP A 112 -10.51 -2.34 28.99
CA ASP A 112 -11.78 -2.69 29.59
C ASP A 112 -12.45 -1.40 30.07
N ASP A 113 -13.04 -0.65 29.14
CA ASP A 113 -14.08 0.34 29.46
C ASP A 113 -15.45 -0.37 29.36
N ASP A 114 -15.64 -1.34 30.26
CA ASP A 114 -16.95 -1.71 30.76
C ASP A 114 -17.30 -0.69 31.85
N ASP A 115 -17.80 0.49 31.44
CA ASP A 115 -18.41 1.45 32.35
C ASP A 115 -19.72 2.02 31.76
N LEU A 116 -20.78 1.28 32.09
CA LEU A 116 -22.01 1.77 32.69
C LEU A 116 -23.23 2.16 31.81
N ASP A 117 -24.29 1.43 32.15
CA ASP A 117 -25.62 1.89 32.53
C ASP A 117 -26.52 2.58 31.50
N LEU A 118 -27.52 1.78 31.09
CA LEU A 118 -28.93 2.05 31.40
C LEU A 118 -29.39 3.50 31.15
N ASP A 119 -29.80 3.78 29.92
CA ASP A 119 -30.94 4.66 29.69
C ASP A 119 -32.18 3.80 29.42
N ASP A 120 -32.70 3.27 30.52
CA ASP A 120 -34.12 2.97 30.70
C ASP A 120 -34.84 4.32 30.75
N GLU A 121 -35.33 4.83 29.62
CA GLU A 121 -36.31 5.92 29.65
C GLU A 121 -37.44 5.72 28.61
N LEU A 122 -38.54 5.20 29.17
CA LEU A 122 -39.95 5.42 28.81
C LEU A 122 -40.46 4.89 27.47
N SER A 123 -41.04 3.68 27.56
CA SER A 123 -42.13 3.28 26.67
C SER A 123 -43.34 4.18 26.90
N ASP A 124 -43.76 4.85 25.83
CA ASP A 124 -45.03 5.56 25.64
C ASP A 124 -46.22 4.68 26.09
N GLU A 125 -46.77 4.94 27.27
CA GLU A 125 -48.11 4.52 27.66
C GLU A 125 -48.93 5.77 27.98
N GLU A 126 -49.38 6.47 26.93
CA GLU A 126 -50.52 7.38 26.99
C GLU A 126 -51.69 6.77 26.19
N ASP A 127 -52.25 5.66 26.69
CA ASP A 127 -53.60 5.22 26.32
C ASP A 127 -54.58 5.84 27.34
N GLU A 128 -54.97 7.10 27.10
CA GLU A 128 -56.08 7.73 27.82
C GLU A 128 -57.41 7.27 27.22
N ILE A 129 -58.17 6.56 28.06
CA ILE A 129 -59.58 6.17 27.90
C ILE A 129 -60.54 7.32 28.21
#